data_AF-V4AIJ8-F1
#
_entry.id   AF-V4AIJ8-F1
#
_cell.length_a   1.000
_cell.length_b   1.000
_cell.length_c   1.000
_cell.angle_alpha   90.00
_cell.angle_beta   90.00
_cell.angle_gamma   90.00
#
_symmetry.space_group_name_H-M   'P 1'
#
loop_
_entity.id
_entity.type
_entity.pdbx_description
1 polymer ?
#
loop_
_entity_poly.entity_id
_entity_poly.type
_entity_poly.pdbx_seq_one_letter_code
_entity_poly.pdbx_strand_id
1 'polypeptide(L)'
;MDGIESRNLLYTQKHKELSLDEKIKLIEDREVQPSPTLRQLSLKYDVSESTVKRVLRRKDELRQMKSFTPTLKYNHLSLKEKIDMILEREANPVIAVPELIKKYKVSESLLSTQKYKQLTLKEKVALIQDRESSRPMTVHELCSKYEVSESVWEACGVKRQRVHLTLDDKVRLIEDWSQKPRPLLATLALRYNVHERTVNRILKDKERLKEEYLKYKDKQF
;
A
#
# COMPACT_ATOMS: atom_id res chain seq x y z
N MET A 1 19.57 55.86 -20.56
CA MET A 1 20.54 54.89 -20.01
C MET A 1 20.36 54.91 -18.51
N ASP A 2 19.33 54.23 -18.02
CA ASP A 2 19.26 52.79 -17.73
C ASP A 2 19.48 52.59 -16.24
N GLY A 3 18.36 52.36 -15.55
CA GLY A 3 18.29 52.13 -14.12
C GLY A 3 16.94 51.54 -13.75
N ILE A 4 16.46 50.56 -14.54
CA ILE A 4 15.31 49.74 -14.16
C ILE A 4 15.86 48.63 -13.25
N GLU A 5 16.06 48.96 -11.99
CA GLU A 5 16.33 47.95 -10.97
C GLU A 5 15.11 47.05 -10.83
N SER A 6 15.35 45.81 -11.22
CA SER A 6 14.40 44.71 -11.23
C SER A 6 13.87 44.44 -9.83
N ARG A 7 12.67 44.93 -9.53
CA ARG A 7 11.84 44.43 -8.42
C ARG A 7 11.28 43.05 -8.77
N ASN A 8 12.15 42.05 -8.90
CA ASN A 8 11.76 40.64 -8.90
C ASN A 8 11.98 40.08 -7.49
N LEU A 9 11.10 40.45 -6.57
CA LEU A 9 10.94 39.76 -5.30
C LEU A 9 10.34 38.38 -5.59
N LEU A 10 11.21 37.38 -5.71
CA LEU A 10 10.90 35.95 -5.70
C LEU A 10 10.14 35.58 -4.40
N TYR A 11 8.84 35.82 -4.38
CA TYR A 11 7.93 35.23 -3.40
C TYR A 11 7.70 33.77 -3.79
N THR A 12 8.64 32.88 -3.45
CA THR A 12 8.31 31.45 -3.36
C THR A 12 7.43 31.29 -2.13
N GLN A 13 6.13 31.55 -2.29
CA GLN A 13 5.13 31.33 -1.26
C GLN A 13 5.18 29.84 -0.91
N LYS A 14 5.81 29.49 0.23
CA LYS A 14 5.86 28.12 0.72
C LYS A 14 4.41 27.66 0.91
N HIS A 15 3.91 26.87 -0.02
CA HIS A 15 2.56 26.34 0.07
C HIS A 15 2.52 25.34 1.23
N LYS A 16 1.83 25.72 2.31
CA LYS A 16 1.57 24.84 3.45
C LYS A 16 0.73 23.65 2.98
N GLU A 17 1.27 22.45 3.12
CA GLU A 17 0.55 21.21 2.82
C GLU A 17 -0.16 20.72 4.09
N LEU A 18 -1.49 20.56 4.01
CA LEU A 18 -2.29 20.01 5.10
C LEU A 18 -2.14 18.48 5.19
N SER A 19 -2.03 17.96 6.40
CA SER A 19 -2.13 16.52 6.69
C SER A 19 -3.52 15.97 6.34
N LEU A 20 -3.65 14.63 6.28
CA LEU A 20 -4.95 14.00 6.01
C LEU A 20 -5.98 14.36 7.10
N ASP A 21 -5.58 14.35 8.36
CA ASP A 21 -6.47 14.69 9.48
C ASP A 21 -6.93 16.14 9.43
N GLU A 22 -6.04 17.09 9.11
CA GLU A 22 -6.41 18.50 8.93
C GLU A 22 -7.34 18.71 7.74
N LYS A 23 -7.10 18.01 6.62
CA LYS A 23 -8.00 18.04 5.45
C LYS A 23 -9.40 17.54 5.80
N ILE A 24 -9.49 16.50 6.64
CA ILE A 24 -10.79 15.97 7.08
C ILE A 24 -11.47 16.90 8.06
N LYS A 25 -10.72 17.45 9.03
CA LYS A 25 -11.27 18.43 9.98
C LYS A 25 -11.78 19.68 9.27
N LEU A 26 -11.10 20.11 8.20
CA LEU A 26 -11.56 21.20 7.34
C LEU A 26 -12.89 20.87 6.65
N ILE A 27 -13.08 19.63 6.17
CA ILE A 27 -14.35 19.17 5.59
C ILE A 27 -15.44 19.14 6.66
N GLU A 28 -15.16 18.60 7.85
CA GLU A 28 -16.08 18.54 8.98
C GLU A 28 -16.53 19.95 9.40
N ASP A 29 -15.59 20.89 9.56
CA ASP A 29 -15.87 22.30 9.89
C ASP A 29 -16.74 22.99 8.84
N ARG A 30 -16.58 22.66 7.55
CA ARG A 30 -17.40 23.23 6.47
C ARG A 30 -18.85 22.78 6.52
N GLU A 31 -19.11 21.60 7.08
CA GLU A 31 -20.46 21.01 7.15
C GLU A 31 -21.24 21.40 8.41
N VAL A 32 -20.58 22.01 9.40
CA VAL A 32 -21.24 22.60 10.59
C VAL A 32 -22.21 23.71 10.15
N GLN A 33 -23.33 23.86 10.87
CA GLN A 33 -24.28 24.95 10.64
C GLN A 33 -24.17 26.01 11.75
N PRO A 34 -24.05 27.30 11.42
CA PRO A 34 -23.99 27.87 10.07
C PRO A 34 -22.65 27.58 9.36
N SER A 35 -22.73 27.29 8.06
CA SER A 35 -21.56 26.88 7.27
C SER A 35 -20.54 28.01 7.09
N PRO A 36 -19.30 27.85 7.59
CA PRO A 36 -18.28 28.90 7.52
C PRO A 36 -17.85 29.15 6.08
N THR A 37 -17.62 30.42 5.73
CA THR A 37 -17.17 30.83 4.40
C THR A 37 -15.78 30.27 4.06
N LEU A 38 -15.44 30.21 2.76
CA LEU A 38 -14.12 29.75 2.33
C LEU A 38 -12.99 30.60 2.91
N ARG A 39 -13.22 31.91 3.05
CA ARG A 39 -12.27 32.84 3.67
C ARG A 39 -12.05 32.54 5.16
N GLN A 40 -13.11 32.22 5.91
CA GLN A 40 -12.99 31.82 7.31
C GLN A 40 -12.21 30.51 7.48
N LEU A 41 -12.46 29.52 6.62
CA LEU A 41 -11.69 28.27 6.62
C LEU A 41 -10.23 28.47 6.21
N SER A 42 -9.99 29.31 5.20
CA SER A 42 -8.64 29.69 4.73
C SER A 42 -7.82 30.28 5.87
N LEU A 43 -8.40 31.22 6.63
CA LEU A 43 -7.76 31.83 7.79
C LEU A 43 -7.54 30.82 8.93
N LYS A 44 -8.54 29.98 9.23
CA LYS A 44 -8.47 28.98 10.32
C LYS A 44 -7.34 27.95 10.11
N TYR A 45 -7.13 27.51 8.88
CA TYR A 45 -6.13 26.49 8.53
C TYR A 45 -4.81 27.08 8.02
N ASP A 46 -4.73 28.40 7.88
CA ASP A 46 -3.57 29.12 7.32
C ASP A 46 -3.16 28.57 5.95
N VAL A 47 -4.14 28.50 5.05
CA VAL A 47 -3.97 28.05 3.66
C VAL A 47 -4.75 28.94 2.71
N SER A 48 -4.37 28.98 1.44
CA SER A 48 -5.12 29.75 0.44
C SER A 48 -6.56 29.24 0.25
N GLU A 49 -7.49 30.12 -0.12
CA GLU A 49 -8.86 29.73 -0.48
C GLU A 49 -8.90 28.70 -1.63
N SER A 50 -7.92 28.76 -2.54
CA SER A 50 -7.74 27.77 -3.61
C SER A 50 -7.44 26.37 -3.06
N THR A 51 -6.64 26.27 -1.99
CA THR A 51 -6.37 25.01 -1.28
C THR A 51 -7.65 24.49 -0.62
N VAL A 52 -8.41 25.36 0.06
CA VAL A 52 -9.70 25.00 0.68
C VAL A 52 -10.66 24.43 -0.38
N LYS A 53 -10.84 25.12 -1.51
CA LYS A 53 -11.68 24.65 -2.64
C LYS A 53 -11.22 23.28 -3.15
N ARG A 54 -9.90 23.07 -3.30
CA ARG A 54 -9.33 21.80 -3.76
C ARG A 54 -9.61 20.65 -2.79
N VAL A 55 -9.47 20.89 -1.49
CA VAL A 55 -9.75 19.89 -0.44
C VAL A 55 -11.24 19.53 -0.45
N LEU A 56 -12.13 20.52 -0.48
CA LEU A 56 -13.58 20.31 -0.48
C LEU A 56 -14.08 19.57 -1.74
N ARG A 57 -13.48 19.80 -2.91
CA ARG A 57 -13.79 19.04 -4.14
C ARG A 57 -13.48 17.56 -4.02
N ARG A 58 -12.50 17.19 -3.20
CA ARG A 58 -12.06 15.79 -2.99
C ARG A 58 -12.60 15.19 -1.70
N LYS A 59 -13.69 15.72 -1.15
CA LYS A 59 -14.20 15.34 0.19
C LYS A 59 -14.48 13.84 0.31
N ASP A 60 -15.07 13.22 -0.70
CA ASP A 60 -15.48 11.81 -0.65
C ASP A 60 -14.25 10.89 -0.75
N GLU A 61 -13.30 11.22 -1.63
CA GLU A 61 -12.00 10.53 -1.71
C GLU A 61 -11.22 10.61 -0.40
N LEU A 62 -11.18 11.79 0.24
CA LEU A 62 -10.45 11.99 1.49
C LEU A 62 -11.10 11.21 2.65
N ARG A 63 -12.44 11.18 2.71
CA ARG A 63 -13.18 10.35 3.69
C ARG A 63 -12.93 8.87 3.47
N GLN A 64 -12.94 8.43 2.22
CA GLN A 64 -12.56 7.07 1.86
C GLN A 64 -11.14 6.79 2.33
N MET A 65 -10.16 7.66 2.07
CA MET A 65 -8.79 7.50 2.58
C MET A 65 -8.71 7.42 4.11
N LYS A 66 -9.49 8.20 4.87
CA LYS A 66 -9.57 8.09 6.34
C LYS A 66 -10.13 6.72 6.76
N SER A 67 -11.18 6.23 6.10
CA SER A 67 -11.73 4.88 6.33
C SER A 67 -10.76 3.76 5.87
N PHE A 68 -9.90 4.08 4.90
CA PHE A 68 -8.90 3.21 4.28
C PHE A 68 -7.49 3.50 4.80
N THR A 69 -7.36 3.93 6.06
CA THR A 69 -6.10 3.84 6.81
C THR A 69 -6.02 2.53 7.64
N PRO A 70 -6.11 1.30 7.07
CA PRO A 70 -5.61 0.13 7.75
C PRO A 70 -4.11 0.09 7.51
N THR A 71 -3.30 0.80 8.28
CA THR A 71 -1.87 0.49 8.43
C THR A 71 -1.26 1.39 9.49
N LEU A 72 -1.15 0.86 10.71
CA LEU A 72 -0.07 1.08 11.69
C LEU A 72 -0.46 0.59 13.10
N LYS A 73 -1.73 0.25 13.35
CA LYS A 73 -2.21 -0.27 14.65
C LYS A 73 -1.98 -1.77 14.91
N TYR A 74 -1.11 -2.45 14.15
CA TYR A 74 -0.87 -3.90 14.33
C TYR A 74 0.58 -4.28 14.59
N ASN A 75 1.51 -3.32 14.52
CA ASN A 75 2.94 -3.58 14.75
C ASN A 75 3.33 -3.59 16.24
N HIS A 76 2.43 -3.18 17.14
CA HIS A 76 2.71 -3.09 18.58
C HIS A 76 2.19 -4.28 19.40
N LEU A 77 1.36 -5.15 18.80
CA LEU A 77 0.88 -6.36 19.48
C LEU A 77 1.89 -7.49 19.31
N SER A 78 2.26 -8.10 20.42
CA SER A 78 3.08 -9.30 20.44
C SER A 78 2.37 -10.47 19.76
N LEU A 79 3.15 -11.42 19.23
CA LEU A 79 2.64 -12.65 18.63
C LEU A 79 1.70 -13.40 19.60
N LYS A 80 2.03 -13.38 20.89
CA LYS A 80 1.24 -14.01 21.96
C LYS A 80 -0.16 -13.39 22.06
N GLU A 81 -0.25 -12.07 22.09
CA GLU A 81 -1.55 -11.36 22.16
C GLU A 81 -2.42 -11.62 20.92
N LYS A 82 -1.80 -11.76 19.75
CA LYS A 82 -2.51 -12.12 18.51
C LYS A 82 -3.08 -13.55 18.56
N ILE A 83 -2.33 -14.49 19.12
CA ILE A 83 -2.73 -15.89 19.27
C ILE A 83 -3.82 -16.03 20.33
N ASP A 84 -3.66 -15.40 21.49
CA ASP A 84 -4.63 -15.45 22.59
C ASP A 84 -6.00 -14.90 22.17
N MET A 85 -6.03 -13.86 21.32
CA MET A 85 -7.28 -13.30 20.77
C MET A 85 -8.03 -14.29 19.85
N ILE A 86 -7.32 -15.12 19.10
CA ILE A 86 -7.94 -16.14 18.24
C ILE A 86 -8.48 -17.30 19.10
N LEU A 87 -7.70 -17.71 20.10
CA LEU A 87 -8.08 -18.76 21.04
C LEU A 87 -9.31 -18.36 21.88
N GLU A 88 -9.37 -17.13 22.40
CA GLU A 88 -10.54 -16.59 23.13
C GLU A 88 -11.82 -16.60 22.29
N ARG A 89 -11.70 -16.35 20.98
CA ARG A 89 -12.83 -16.29 20.05
C ARG A 89 -13.41 -17.65 19.71
N GLU A 90 -12.56 -18.68 19.60
CA GLU A 90 -13.01 -20.03 19.27
C GLU A 90 -13.43 -20.82 20.53
N ALA A 91 -12.87 -20.50 21.71
CA ALA A 91 -13.28 -21.08 22.98
C ALA A 91 -14.67 -20.59 23.45
N ASN A 92 -15.15 -19.47 22.92
CA ASN A 92 -16.44 -18.89 23.31
C ASN A 92 -17.17 -18.32 22.08
N PRO A 93 -17.91 -19.14 21.32
CA PRO A 93 -18.63 -18.69 20.12
C PRO A 93 -19.75 -17.66 20.41
N VAL A 94 -20.07 -17.46 21.70
CA VAL A 94 -21.09 -16.50 22.18
C VAL A 94 -20.52 -15.09 22.37
N ILE A 95 -19.18 -14.92 22.46
CA ILE A 95 -18.60 -13.56 22.49
C ILE A 95 -18.79 -12.96 21.10
N ALA A 96 -19.76 -12.06 21.00
CA ALA A 96 -20.14 -11.44 19.76
C ALA A 96 -18.92 -10.72 19.16
N VAL A 97 -18.68 -10.92 17.86
CA VAL A 97 -17.63 -10.26 17.06
C VAL A 97 -17.43 -8.77 17.39
N PRO A 98 -18.48 -7.96 17.71
CA PRO A 98 -18.32 -6.59 18.18
C PRO A 98 -17.54 -6.40 19.49
N GLU A 99 -17.59 -7.33 20.44
CA GLU A 99 -16.88 -7.22 21.72
C GLU A 99 -15.37 -7.47 21.57
N LEU A 100 -14.98 -8.40 20.70
CA LEU A 100 -13.58 -8.63 20.34
C LEU A 100 -13.04 -7.50 19.47
N ILE A 101 -13.85 -6.95 18.56
CA ILE A 101 -13.52 -5.74 17.80
C ILE A 101 -13.31 -4.54 18.74
N LYS A 102 -14.13 -4.39 19.79
CA LYS A 102 -14.02 -3.33 20.78
C LYS A 102 -12.81 -3.53 21.72
N LYS A 103 -12.55 -4.77 22.16
CA LYS A 103 -11.42 -5.14 23.03
C LYS A 103 -10.07 -4.97 22.32
N TYR A 104 -9.99 -5.32 21.03
CA TYR A 104 -8.71 -5.38 20.29
C TYR A 104 -8.58 -4.40 19.10
N LYS A 105 -9.58 -3.55 18.85
CA LYS A 105 -9.58 -2.49 17.81
C LYS A 105 -9.30 -2.99 16.38
N VAL A 106 -9.92 -4.10 15.99
CA VAL A 106 -9.71 -4.79 14.69
C VAL A 106 -10.72 -4.34 13.62
N SER A 107 -10.34 -4.32 12.33
CA SER A 107 -11.26 -3.99 11.23
C SER A 107 -12.01 -5.20 10.67
N GLU A 108 -13.32 -5.03 10.45
CA GLU A 108 -14.29 -6.05 10.02
C GLU A 108 -13.98 -6.69 8.64
N SER A 109 -13.20 -6.01 7.80
CA SER A 109 -12.87 -6.43 6.43
C SER A 109 -12.02 -7.71 6.32
N LEU A 110 -11.23 -8.04 7.35
CA LEU A 110 -10.47 -9.31 7.43
C LEU A 110 -11.39 -10.52 7.69
N LEU A 111 -12.57 -10.29 8.25
CA LEU A 111 -13.51 -11.33 8.68
C LEU A 111 -14.56 -11.66 7.63
N SER A 112 -14.58 -10.93 6.50
CA SER A 112 -15.62 -11.05 5.48
C SER A 112 -15.26 -11.97 4.32
N THR A 113 -13.99 -12.38 4.15
CA THR A 113 -13.64 -13.32 3.08
C THR A 113 -14.12 -14.73 3.45
N GLN A 114 -15.07 -15.24 2.68
CA GLN A 114 -15.77 -16.52 2.89
C GLN A 114 -14.82 -17.72 3.05
N LYS A 115 -13.60 -17.64 2.49
CA LYS A 115 -12.56 -18.67 2.61
C LYS A 115 -11.69 -18.56 3.88
N TYR A 116 -11.47 -17.36 4.45
CA TYR A 116 -10.76 -17.24 5.75
C TYR A 116 -11.59 -17.86 6.89
N LYS A 117 -12.93 -17.80 6.76
CA LYS A 117 -13.86 -18.50 7.65
C LYS A 117 -13.72 -20.02 7.59
N GLN A 118 -13.21 -20.57 6.49
CA GLN A 118 -13.06 -22.01 6.27
C GLN A 118 -11.73 -22.58 6.76
N LEU A 119 -10.73 -21.73 7.08
CA LEU A 119 -9.45 -22.19 7.61
C LEU A 119 -9.59 -22.68 9.05
N THR A 120 -8.95 -23.81 9.33
CA THR A 120 -8.80 -24.35 10.69
C THR A 120 -7.90 -23.44 11.53
N LEU A 121 -8.04 -23.54 12.85
CA LEU A 121 -7.20 -22.81 13.80
C LEU A 121 -5.71 -23.08 13.58
N LYS A 122 -5.35 -24.33 13.32
CA LYS A 122 -3.98 -24.77 13.06
C LYS A 122 -3.40 -24.07 11.81
N GLU A 123 -4.21 -23.93 10.77
CA GLU A 123 -3.83 -23.20 9.56
C GLU A 123 -3.70 -21.70 9.84
N LYS A 124 -4.67 -21.08 10.51
CA LYS A 124 -4.61 -19.66 10.90
C LYS A 124 -3.37 -19.32 11.74
N VAL A 125 -2.98 -20.20 12.67
CA VAL A 125 -1.79 -20.03 13.50
C VAL A 125 -0.50 -20.22 12.67
N ALA A 126 -0.44 -21.24 11.83
CA ALA A 126 0.71 -21.49 10.95
C ALA A 126 0.93 -20.33 9.95
N LEU A 127 -0.15 -19.72 9.46
CA LEU A 127 -0.13 -18.55 8.59
C LEU A 127 0.54 -17.33 9.24
N ILE A 128 0.26 -17.09 10.52
CA ILE A 128 0.86 -15.99 11.29
C ILE A 128 2.34 -16.30 11.58
N GLN A 129 2.65 -17.55 11.94
CA GLN A 129 4.02 -18.00 12.21
C GLN A 129 4.91 -17.90 10.97
N ASP A 130 4.43 -18.31 9.80
CA ASP A 130 5.19 -18.21 8.54
C ASP A 130 5.44 -16.75 8.13
N ARG A 131 4.46 -15.86 8.39
CA ARG A 131 4.56 -14.42 8.10
C ARG A 131 5.59 -13.73 8.99
N GLU A 132 5.66 -14.11 10.27
CA GLU A 132 6.58 -13.50 11.25
C GLU A 132 7.92 -14.26 11.36
N SER A 133 8.14 -15.29 10.53
CA SER A 133 9.40 -16.01 10.46
C SER A 133 10.55 -15.13 9.95
N SER A 134 11.78 -15.45 10.36
CA SER A 134 13.01 -14.74 9.99
C SER A 134 13.30 -14.76 8.48
N ARG A 135 12.64 -15.66 7.74
CA ARG A 135 12.62 -15.69 6.27
C ARG A 135 11.17 -15.61 5.80
N PRO A 136 10.59 -14.41 5.68
CA PRO A 136 9.18 -14.27 5.32
C PRO A 136 8.94 -14.96 3.97
N MET A 137 8.06 -15.96 3.98
CA MET A 137 7.63 -16.64 2.76
C MET A 137 6.94 -15.63 1.84
N THR A 138 7.24 -15.73 0.56
CA THR A 138 6.57 -14.95 -0.49
C THR A 138 5.09 -15.30 -0.53
N VAL A 139 4.26 -14.36 -1.01
CA VAL A 139 2.82 -14.61 -1.18
C VAL A 139 2.57 -15.86 -2.02
N HIS A 140 3.43 -16.15 -3.00
CA HIS A 140 3.32 -17.36 -3.82
C HIS A 140 3.62 -18.65 -3.04
N GLU A 141 4.70 -18.69 -2.26
CA GLU A 141 5.02 -19.84 -1.41
C GLU A 141 3.90 -20.09 -0.38
N LEU A 142 3.30 -19.02 0.13
CA LEU A 142 2.13 -19.07 0.99
C LEU A 142 0.86 -19.56 0.24
N CYS A 143 0.63 -19.12 -1.00
CA CYS A 143 -0.48 -19.62 -1.83
C CYS A 143 -0.34 -21.13 -2.10
N SER A 144 0.86 -21.60 -2.44
CA SER A 144 1.13 -23.01 -2.69
C SER A 144 1.06 -23.86 -1.42
N LYS A 145 1.54 -23.35 -0.28
CA LYS A 145 1.53 -24.10 0.98
C LYS A 145 0.13 -24.27 1.57
N TYR A 146 -0.73 -23.27 1.40
CA TYR A 146 -2.06 -23.25 2.01
C TYR A 146 -3.20 -23.46 1.01
N GLU A 147 -2.90 -23.71 -0.26
CA GLU A 147 -3.88 -23.86 -1.35
C GLU A 147 -4.87 -22.69 -1.45
N VAL A 148 -4.44 -21.49 -1.06
CA VAL A 148 -5.26 -20.29 -1.05
C VAL A 148 -4.88 -19.38 -2.21
N SER A 149 -5.88 -18.81 -2.89
CA SER A 149 -5.66 -17.86 -3.97
C SER A 149 -5.01 -16.56 -3.49
N GLU A 150 -4.21 -15.96 -4.36
CA GLU A 150 -3.46 -14.72 -4.10
C GLU A 150 -4.34 -13.56 -3.62
N SER A 151 -5.60 -13.50 -4.08
CA SER A 151 -6.59 -12.52 -3.66
C SER A 151 -6.94 -12.56 -2.16
N VAL A 152 -6.86 -13.73 -1.52
CA VAL A 152 -7.11 -13.86 -0.07
C VAL A 152 -5.94 -13.29 0.72
N TRP A 153 -4.72 -13.42 0.20
CA TRP A 153 -3.52 -12.88 0.83
C TRP A 153 -3.44 -11.36 0.73
N GLU A 154 -3.87 -10.81 -0.40
CA GLU A 154 -4.05 -9.37 -0.56
C GLU A 154 -5.10 -8.81 0.41
N ALA A 155 -6.22 -9.52 0.61
CA ALA A 155 -7.23 -9.17 1.61
C ALA A 155 -6.71 -9.27 3.06
N CYS A 156 -5.75 -10.15 3.32
CA CYS A 156 -5.08 -10.27 4.62
C CYS A 156 -4.02 -9.18 4.89
N GLY A 157 -3.89 -8.20 4.00
CA GLY A 157 -2.95 -7.10 4.16
C GLY A 157 -1.49 -7.52 3.99
N VAL A 158 -1.24 -8.69 3.38
CA VAL A 158 0.11 -9.10 2.96
C VAL A 158 0.47 -8.28 1.73
N LYS A 159 1.08 -7.11 1.96
CA LYS A 159 1.61 -6.29 0.87
C LYS A 159 2.71 -7.10 0.20
N ARG A 160 2.56 -7.39 -1.10
CA ARG A 160 3.66 -7.95 -1.90
C ARG A 160 4.89 -7.06 -1.67
N GLN A 161 5.97 -7.63 -1.13
CA GLN A 161 7.22 -6.90 -1.02
C GLN A 161 7.59 -6.39 -2.41
N ARG A 162 8.01 -5.14 -2.51
CA ARG A 162 8.53 -4.60 -3.76
C ARG A 162 9.83 -5.32 -4.07
N VAL A 163 9.75 -6.40 -4.84
CA VAL A 163 10.93 -7.12 -5.30
C VAL A 163 11.68 -6.21 -6.27
N HIS A 164 12.88 -5.81 -5.88
CA HIS A 164 13.76 -5.02 -6.71
C HIS A 164 14.62 -5.98 -7.53
N LEU A 165 14.36 -6.08 -8.83
CA LEU A 165 15.21 -6.88 -9.72
C LEU A 165 16.55 -6.15 -9.94
N THR A 166 17.64 -6.91 -9.92
CA THR A 166 18.97 -6.46 -10.30
C THR A 166 19.04 -6.17 -11.81
N LEU A 167 20.13 -5.55 -12.29
CA LEU A 167 20.31 -5.35 -13.74
C LEU A 167 20.37 -6.70 -14.48
N ASP A 168 21.12 -7.66 -13.93
CA ASP A 168 21.25 -9.02 -14.46
C ASP A 168 19.90 -9.74 -14.55
N ASP A 169 19.07 -9.65 -13.51
CA ASP A 169 17.75 -10.31 -13.51
C ASP A 169 16.81 -9.67 -14.53
N LYS A 170 16.90 -8.35 -14.73
CA LYS A 170 16.13 -7.66 -15.77
C LYS A 170 16.56 -8.11 -17.17
N VAL A 171 17.85 -8.29 -17.40
CA VAL A 171 18.37 -8.77 -18.70
C VAL A 171 17.97 -10.22 -18.93
N ARG A 172 18.11 -11.10 -17.93
CA ARG A 172 17.63 -12.49 -18.00
C ARG A 172 16.13 -12.58 -18.29
N LEU A 173 15.32 -11.71 -17.67
CA LEU A 173 13.89 -11.61 -17.96
C LEU A 173 13.62 -11.24 -19.43
N ILE A 174 14.40 -10.32 -19.99
CA ILE A 174 14.30 -9.93 -21.42
C ILE A 174 14.71 -11.08 -22.34
N GLU A 175 15.75 -11.84 -21.98
CA GLU A 175 16.21 -13.02 -22.71
C GLU A 175 15.14 -14.12 -22.69
N ASP A 176 14.57 -14.43 -21.52
CA ASP A 176 13.47 -15.39 -21.37
C ASP A 176 12.24 -14.98 -22.21
N TRP A 177 11.90 -13.68 -22.26
CA TRP A 177 10.81 -13.18 -23.10
C TRP A 177 11.07 -13.36 -24.62
N SER A 178 12.33 -13.44 -25.00
CA SER A 178 12.76 -13.58 -26.39
C SER A 178 12.81 -15.04 -26.87
N GLN A 179 12.65 -16.01 -25.97
CA GLN A 179 12.60 -17.43 -26.30
C GLN A 179 11.37 -17.78 -27.15
N LYS A 180 11.45 -18.89 -27.92
CA LYS A 180 10.34 -19.44 -28.70
C LYS A 180 10.00 -20.85 -28.18
N PRO A 181 8.74 -21.15 -27.82
CA PRO A 181 7.58 -20.26 -27.82
C PRO A 181 7.71 -19.13 -26.77
N ARG A 182 7.16 -17.96 -27.10
CA ARG A 182 7.24 -16.79 -26.21
C ARG A 182 6.39 -17.05 -24.96
N PRO A 183 6.94 -16.89 -23.74
CA PRO A 183 6.18 -17.05 -22.51
C PRO A 183 5.13 -15.94 -22.35
N LEU A 184 4.06 -16.22 -21.61
CA LEU A 184 3.08 -15.21 -21.22
C LEU A 184 3.68 -14.25 -20.17
N LEU A 185 3.17 -13.02 -20.12
CA LEU A 185 3.60 -12.04 -19.11
C LEU A 185 3.38 -12.54 -17.68
N ALA A 186 2.26 -13.22 -17.43
CA ALA A 186 1.94 -13.87 -16.17
C ALA A 186 3.03 -14.88 -15.75
N THR A 187 3.53 -15.67 -16.70
CA THR A 187 4.58 -16.67 -16.46
C THR A 187 5.90 -16.01 -16.07
N LEU A 188 6.30 -14.93 -16.74
CA LEU A 188 7.50 -14.18 -16.37
C LEU A 188 7.35 -13.44 -15.04
N ALA A 189 6.18 -12.84 -14.81
CA ALA A 189 5.85 -12.17 -13.55
C ALA A 189 6.02 -13.14 -12.37
N LEU A 190 5.51 -14.36 -12.53
CA LEU A 190 5.65 -15.43 -11.56
C LEU A 190 7.12 -15.85 -11.37
N ARG A 191 7.83 -16.15 -12.46
CA ARG A 191 9.23 -16.62 -12.43
C ARG A 191 10.17 -15.65 -11.72
N TYR A 192 9.96 -14.35 -11.92
CA TYR A 192 10.79 -13.29 -11.35
C TYR A 192 10.19 -12.67 -10.08
N ASN A 193 9.09 -13.21 -9.58
CA ASN A 193 8.37 -12.72 -8.40
C ASN A 193 8.10 -11.19 -8.45
N VAL A 194 7.64 -10.71 -9.61
CA VAL A 194 7.28 -9.31 -9.85
C VAL A 194 5.90 -9.20 -10.46
N HIS A 195 5.29 -8.03 -10.38
CA HIS A 195 4.00 -7.80 -11.04
C HIS A 195 4.17 -7.77 -12.57
N GLU A 196 3.17 -8.25 -13.32
CA GLU A 196 3.11 -8.12 -14.79
C GLU A 196 3.35 -6.68 -15.29
N ARG A 197 2.90 -5.66 -14.54
CA ARG A 197 3.15 -4.26 -14.88
C ARG A 197 4.64 -3.92 -14.81
N THR A 198 5.38 -4.51 -13.88
CA THR A 198 6.83 -4.39 -13.77
C THR A 198 7.52 -5.09 -14.93
N VAL A 199 7.08 -6.31 -15.30
CA VAL A 199 7.56 -7.03 -16.49
C VAL A 199 7.36 -6.17 -17.74
N ASN A 200 6.15 -5.67 -17.96
CA ASN A 200 5.84 -4.77 -19.08
C ASN A 200 6.72 -3.53 -19.12
N ARG A 201 6.99 -2.91 -17.96
CA ARG A 201 7.88 -1.74 -17.88
C ARG A 201 9.32 -2.10 -18.26
N ILE A 202 9.83 -3.24 -17.77
CA ILE A 202 11.17 -3.73 -18.11
C ILE A 202 11.28 -4.01 -19.61
N LEU A 203 10.28 -4.68 -20.20
CA LEU A 203 10.26 -5.01 -21.62
C LEU A 203 10.16 -3.77 -22.53
N LYS A 204 9.51 -2.68 -22.07
CA LYS A 204 9.52 -1.39 -22.78
C LYS A 204 10.92 -0.76 -22.82
N ASP A 205 11.67 -0.91 -21.74
CA ASP A 205 13.02 -0.35 -21.58
C ASP A 205 14.14 -1.32 -22.03
N LYS A 206 13.80 -2.39 -22.77
CA LYS A 206 14.70 -3.53 -23.02
C LYS A 206 16.03 -3.17 -23.70
N GLU A 207 16.03 -2.26 -24.67
CA GLU A 207 17.25 -1.89 -25.41
C GLU A 207 18.20 -1.09 -24.50
N ARG A 208 17.66 -0.10 -23.78
CA ARG A 208 18.42 0.67 -22.78
C ARG A 208 19.04 -0.23 -21.71
N LEU A 209 18.29 -1.21 -21.20
CA LEU A 209 18.77 -2.13 -20.17
C LEU A 209 19.90 -3.05 -20.68
N LYS A 210 19.84 -3.49 -21.95
CA LYS A 210 20.92 -4.27 -22.57
C LYS A 210 22.19 -3.43 -22.73
N GLU A 211 22.07 -2.19 -23.21
CA GLU A 211 23.22 -1.28 -23.32
C GLU A 211 23.87 -0.98 -21.96
N GLU A 212 23.05 -0.76 -20.93
CA GLU A 212 23.53 -0.52 -19.56
C GLU A 212 24.27 -1.75 -19.01
N TYR A 213 23.77 -2.95 -19.29
CA TYR A 213 24.41 -4.21 -18.88
C TYR A 213 25.74 -4.46 -19.59
N LEU A 214 25.84 -4.17 -20.90
CA LEU A 214 27.10 -4.26 -21.64
C LEU A 214 28.17 -3.32 -21.06
N LYS A 215 27.80 -2.06 -20.81
CA LYS A 215 28.70 -1.08 -20.17
C LYS A 215 29.14 -1.48 -18.76
N TYR A 216 28.28 -2.20 -18.02
CA TYR A 216 28.62 -2.72 -16.70
C TYR A 216 29.59 -3.89 -16.80
N LYS A 217 29.37 -4.82 -17.74
CA LYS A 217 30.22 -5.98 -17.97
C LYS A 217 31.63 -5.57 -18.40
N ASP A 218 31.76 -4.57 -19.26
CA ASP A 218 33.05 -4.06 -19.76
C ASP A 218 33.89 -3.38 -18.66
N LYS A 219 33.29 -2.97 -17.54
CA LYS A 219 33.98 -2.33 -16.41
C LYS A 219 34.45 -3.30 -15.32
N GLN A 220 34.07 -4.58 -15.42
CA GLN A 220 34.48 -5.62 -14.47
C GLN A 220 35.69 -6.42 -14.94
N PHE A 221 36.19 -6.14 -16.14
CA PHE A 221 37.44 -6.67 -16.72
C PHE A 221 38.44 -5.53 -16.89
#